data_AF-A0A8T9BMA3-F1
#
_entry.id   AF-A0A8T9BMA3-F1
#
_cell.length_a   1.000
_cell.length_b   1.000
_cell.length_c   1.000
_cell.angle_alpha   90.00
_cell.angle_beta   90.00
_cell.angle_gamma   90.00
#
_symmetry.space_group_name_H-M   'P 1'
#
loop_
_entity.id
_entity.type
_entity.pdbx_description
1 polymer ?
#
loop_
_entity_poly.entity_id
_entity_poly.type
_entity_poly.pdbx_seq_one_letter_code
_entity_poly.pdbx_strand_id
1 'polypeptide(L)'
;MRDAVHGPLGFGAEFGFAAVVGCHADKTSYPLTSHLHAFTHSTTTHILIMPSLTTHDLSILEKIKDPEAGPSAPLLIDDSLPRDPHLSDTTTYQAVSIQERTIISSFQEIELRIAGLKPVSSQPPLSEYLDCIKQLDALIEEYPKYASARNNRAQALRRIYGDGILVRLPDSQSSEDAAPLDASASNSTLLSVSTTILTDLSTAISLLTPITPFAAISPQAAKTLSQAYTQRGAFYHLTAKRLRSHEAELRINESRLEARWKTIDFEEHASNDFMLGGRYGNEIAKALAVSANPTAKLCGEMVREAMRKEYAGAT
;
A
#
# COMPACT_ATOMS: atom_id res chain seq x y z
N MET A 1 -4.92 15.93 -35.62
CA MET A 1 -5.32 17.15 -34.88
C MET A 1 -6.21 16.69 -33.73
N ARG A 2 -5.84 17.03 -32.49
CA ARG A 2 -6.42 16.64 -31.19
C ARG A 2 -5.96 15.26 -30.67
N ASP A 3 -4.78 15.20 -30.05
CA ASP A 3 -4.43 15.58 -28.66
C ASP A 3 -4.83 14.48 -27.65
N ALA A 4 -3.89 13.55 -27.42
CA ALA A 4 -3.87 12.69 -26.25
C ALA A 4 -2.64 13.06 -25.42
N VAL A 5 -2.91 13.62 -24.25
CA VAL A 5 -1.96 14.18 -23.30
C VAL A 5 -1.07 13.06 -22.73
N HIS A 6 0.22 13.15 -22.99
CA HIS A 6 1.26 12.39 -22.28
C HIS A 6 1.41 12.93 -20.86
N GLY A 7 0.98 12.15 -19.87
CA GLY A 7 1.41 12.28 -18.48
C GLY A 7 2.58 11.33 -18.21
N PRO A 8 3.61 11.72 -17.45
CA PRO A 8 4.71 10.83 -17.10
C PRO A 8 4.22 9.76 -16.11
N LEU A 9 4.32 8.49 -16.50
CA LEU A 9 4.17 7.35 -15.61
C LEU A 9 5.24 7.45 -14.51
N GLY A 10 4.86 8.01 -13.37
CA GLY A 10 5.70 8.03 -12.18
C GLY A 10 5.83 6.63 -11.62
N PHE A 11 7.01 6.29 -11.11
CA PHE A 11 7.32 5.08 -10.33
C PHE A 11 6.58 5.03 -8.96
N GLY A 12 5.37 5.60 -8.89
CA GLY A 12 4.62 5.84 -7.68
C GLY A 12 3.52 4.82 -7.49
N ALA A 13 3.59 4.07 -6.38
CA ALA A 13 2.54 3.28 -5.74
C ALA A 13 1.89 2.12 -6.52
N GLU A 14 1.77 2.16 -7.85
CA GLU A 14 0.98 1.17 -8.59
C GLU A 14 1.71 -0.18 -8.79
N PHE A 15 3.04 -0.18 -8.92
CA PHE A 15 3.78 -1.41 -9.23
C PHE A 15 3.92 -2.40 -8.05
N GLY A 16 3.83 -1.92 -6.80
CA GLY A 16 3.82 -2.79 -5.62
C GLY A 16 2.41 -3.25 -5.20
N PHE A 17 1.36 -2.63 -5.72
CA PHE A 17 0.01 -2.80 -5.19
C PHE A 17 -0.75 -3.98 -5.80
N ALA A 18 -0.38 -4.41 -7.00
CA ALA A 18 -0.99 -5.56 -7.67
C ALA A 18 -0.85 -6.88 -6.88
N ALA A 19 0.11 -6.98 -5.95
CA ALA A 19 0.28 -8.15 -5.08
C ALA A 19 -0.59 -8.11 -3.81
N VAL A 20 -1.05 -6.94 -3.35
CA VAL A 20 -1.79 -6.80 -2.08
C VAL A 20 -3.31 -7.01 -2.27
N VAL A 21 -3.84 -6.74 -3.47
CA VAL A 21 -5.26 -6.94 -3.78
C VAL A 21 -5.43 -8.22 -4.60
N GLY A 22 -5.44 -9.36 -3.91
CA GLY A 22 -5.91 -10.63 -4.46
C GLY A 22 -7.41 -10.58 -4.77
N CYS A 23 -7.79 -9.92 -5.86
CA CYS A 23 -9.13 -10.03 -6.45
C CYS A 23 -9.10 -11.14 -7.51
N HIS A 24 -9.39 -12.37 -7.09
CA HIS A 24 -9.77 -13.45 -8.00
C HIS A 24 -11.12 -13.08 -8.65
N ALA A 25 -11.10 -12.66 -9.91
CA ALA A 25 -12.27 -12.67 -10.78
C ALA A 25 -12.28 -14.00 -11.54
N ASP A 26 -12.88 -15.02 -10.92
CA ASP A 26 -13.13 -16.31 -11.55
C ASP A 26 -14.19 -16.12 -12.66
N LYS A 27 -13.77 -16.20 -13.92
CA LYS A 27 -14.64 -16.19 -15.09
C LYS A 27 -14.72 -17.61 -15.66
N THR A 28 -15.50 -18.46 -15.02
CA THR A 28 -15.96 -19.70 -15.64
C THR A 28 -17.18 -19.40 -16.50
N SER A 29 -16.99 -19.45 -17.82
CA SER A 29 -18.07 -19.43 -18.82
C SER A 29 -18.40 -20.87 -19.20
N TYR A 30 -19.65 -21.30 -19.02
CA TYR A 30 -20.19 -22.51 -19.63
C TYR A 30 -21.41 -22.17 -20.51
N PRO A 31 -21.55 -22.77 -21.71
CA PRO A 31 -22.63 -22.45 -22.63
C PRO A 31 -23.90 -23.27 -22.37
N LEU A 32 -25.02 -22.63 -22.70
CA LEU A 32 -26.39 -23.17 -22.74
C LEU A 32 -26.55 -24.30 -23.75
N THR A 33 -27.21 -25.38 -23.35
CA THR A 33 -28.04 -26.21 -24.25
C THR A 33 -29.37 -26.56 -23.61
N SER A 34 -30.41 -26.32 -24.40
CA SER A 34 -31.83 -26.53 -24.19
C SER A 34 -32.23 -28.01 -24.32
N HIS A 35 -33.13 -28.48 -23.46
CA HIS A 35 -34.13 -29.47 -23.85
C HIS A 35 -35.41 -29.35 -23.01
N LEU A 36 -36.54 -29.20 -23.71
CA LEU A 36 -37.91 -29.23 -23.23
C LEU A 36 -38.28 -30.60 -22.67
N HIS A 37 -38.97 -30.63 -21.54
CA HIS A 37 -40.09 -31.56 -21.33
C HIS A 37 -41.08 -30.96 -20.32
N ALA A 38 -42.34 -30.88 -20.74
CA ALA A 38 -43.45 -30.38 -19.94
C ALA A 38 -43.93 -31.46 -18.94
N PHE A 39 -44.15 -31.06 -17.69
CA PHE A 39 -45.09 -31.72 -16.80
C PHE A 39 -45.75 -30.67 -15.90
N THR A 40 -47.07 -30.63 -15.96
CA THR A 40 -47.95 -29.71 -15.26
C THR A 40 -48.23 -30.21 -13.84
N HIS A 41 -47.87 -29.43 -12.82
CA HIS A 41 -48.60 -29.39 -11.55
C HIS A 41 -48.48 -28.00 -10.92
N SER A 42 -49.65 -27.47 -10.55
CA SER A 42 -49.87 -26.16 -9.95
C SER A 42 -49.29 -26.12 -8.53
N THR A 43 -48.25 -25.30 -8.33
CA THR A 43 -47.81 -24.90 -6.98
C THR A 43 -47.38 -23.44 -7.00
N THR A 44 -48.04 -22.63 -6.19
CA THR A 44 -47.81 -21.21 -5.95
C THR A 44 -46.32 -20.89 -5.82
N THR A 45 -45.81 -20.09 -6.75
CA THR A 45 -44.45 -19.53 -6.73
C THR A 45 -44.36 -18.49 -5.62
N HIS A 46 -43.85 -18.88 -4.44
CA HIS A 46 -43.22 -17.90 -3.55
C HIS A 46 -41.85 -17.60 -4.15
N ILE A 47 -41.74 -16.46 -4.82
CA ILE A 47 -40.45 -15.89 -5.23
C ILE A 47 -39.66 -15.65 -3.94
N LEU A 48 -38.67 -16.50 -3.70
CA LEU A 48 -37.62 -16.28 -2.71
C LEU A 48 -36.80 -15.07 -3.19
N ILE A 49 -37.24 -13.87 -2.81
CA ILE A 49 -36.43 -12.66 -2.93
C ILE A 49 -35.32 -12.82 -1.88
N MET A 50 -34.15 -13.26 -2.33
CA MET A 50 -32.95 -13.22 -1.50
C MET A 50 -32.71 -11.76 -1.08
N PRO A 51 -32.61 -11.42 0.21
CA PRO A 51 -32.40 -10.05 0.63
C PRO A 51 -30.93 -9.70 0.40
N SER A 52 -30.65 -9.03 -0.72
CA SER A 52 -29.39 -8.29 -0.89
C SER A 52 -29.54 -6.93 -0.20
N LEU A 53 -28.52 -6.51 0.56
CA LEU A 53 -28.42 -5.12 1.04
C LEU A 53 -28.77 -4.15 -0.09
N THR A 54 -29.63 -3.16 0.18
CA THR A 54 -29.94 -2.16 -0.84
C THR A 54 -28.68 -1.35 -1.13
N THR A 55 -28.55 -0.81 -2.34
CA THR A 55 -27.44 0.10 -2.68
C THR A 55 -27.36 1.29 -1.72
N HIS A 56 -28.49 1.70 -1.15
CA HIS A 56 -28.56 2.74 -0.14
C HIS A 56 -27.92 2.30 1.19
N ASP A 57 -28.26 1.11 1.70
CA ASP A 57 -27.69 0.58 2.96
C ASP A 57 -26.17 0.40 2.87
N LEU A 58 -25.70 -0.12 1.72
CA LEU A 58 -24.27 -0.18 1.41
C LEU A 58 -23.63 1.21 1.42
N SER A 59 -24.26 2.20 0.80
CA SER A 59 -23.75 3.58 0.79
C SER A 59 -23.68 4.20 2.19
N ILE A 60 -24.66 3.96 3.05
CA ILE A 60 -24.65 4.47 4.44
C ILE A 60 -23.58 3.75 5.27
N LEU A 61 -23.44 2.44 5.14
CA LEU A 61 -22.38 1.70 5.83
C LEU A 61 -20.99 2.12 5.36
N GLU A 62 -20.80 2.41 4.07
CA GLU A 62 -19.54 2.96 3.57
C GLU A 62 -19.23 4.34 4.16
N LYS A 63 -20.24 5.22 4.31
CA LYS A 63 -20.06 6.53 4.96
C LYS A 63 -19.71 6.44 6.43
N ILE A 64 -20.21 5.44 7.16
CA ILE A 64 -19.85 5.20 8.58
C ILE A 64 -18.39 4.77 8.72
N LYS A 65 -17.83 4.15 7.68
CA LYS A 65 -16.42 3.76 7.66
C LYS A 65 -15.50 4.86 7.14
N ASP A 66 -16.05 5.96 6.62
CA ASP A 66 -15.26 7.06 6.07
C ASP A 66 -14.49 7.77 7.19
N PRO A 67 -13.15 7.66 7.23
CA PRO A 67 -12.34 8.29 8.27
C PRO A 67 -12.39 9.83 8.22
N GLU A 68 -12.89 10.42 7.13
CA GLU A 68 -13.08 11.88 6.96
C GLU A 68 -14.47 12.36 7.42
N ALA A 69 -15.34 11.50 7.94
CA ALA A 69 -16.63 11.92 8.51
C ALA A 69 -16.48 12.74 9.81
N GLY A 70 -15.27 12.81 10.37
CA GLY A 70 -14.92 13.69 11.47
C GLY A 70 -14.54 15.11 11.02
N PRO A 71 -14.59 16.12 11.90
CA PRO A 71 -14.25 17.50 11.58
C PRO A 71 -12.73 17.69 11.46
N SER A 72 -12.10 17.11 10.42
CA SER A 72 -10.69 17.39 10.11
C SER A 72 -10.57 18.72 9.37
N ALA A 73 -9.65 19.58 9.82
CA ALA A 73 -9.35 20.82 9.12
C ALA A 73 -8.80 20.52 7.71
N PRO A 74 -9.21 21.29 6.68
CA PRO A 74 -8.78 21.07 5.31
C PRO A 74 -7.25 21.22 5.19
N LEU A 75 -6.64 20.33 4.41
CA LEU A 75 -5.21 20.40 4.09
C LEU A 75 -4.94 21.66 3.24
N LEU A 76 -4.01 22.50 3.69
CA LEU A 76 -3.59 23.69 2.96
C LEU A 76 -2.40 23.34 2.05
N ILE A 77 -2.65 23.25 0.75
CA ILE A 77 -1.61 23.11 -0.26
C ILE A 77 -1.23 24.50 -0.78
N ASP A 78 0.07 24.81 -0.77
CA ASP A 78 0.60 26.08 -1.26
C ASP A 78 1.74 25.85 -2.25
N ASP A 79 1.49 26.19 -3.52
CA ASP A 79 2.44 26.06 -4.63
C ASP A 79 3.64 27.02 -4.53
N SER A 80 3.52 28.08 -3.74
CA SER A 80 4.59 29.07 -3.53
C SER A 80 5.67 28.58 -2.55
N LEU A 81 5.37 27.53 -1.78
CA LEU A 81 6.32 26.93 -0.84
C LEU A 81 7.43 26.16 -1.57
N PRO A 82 8.63 26.08 -0.97
CA PRO A 82 9.68 25.20 -1.47
C PRO A 82 9.19 23.77 -1.66
N ARG A 83 9.63 23.13 -2.75
CA ARG A 83 9.26 21.74 -3.07
C ARG A 83 9.72 20.75 -2.01
N ASP A 84 10.82 21.06 -1.32
CA ASP A 84 11.31 20.35 -0.15
C ASP A 84 11.64 21.39 0.96
N PRO A 85 11.11 21.23 2.19
CA PRO A 85 11.32 22.18 3.27
C PRO A 85 12.77 22.20 3.80
N HIS A 86 13.55 21.14 3.57
CA HIS A 86 14.94 21.02 4.03
C HIS A 86 15.97 21.29 2.91
N LEU A 87 15.53 21.38 1.65
CA LEU A 87 16.33 21.80 0.49
C LEU A 87 15.68 23.00 -0.20
N SER A 88 15.76 24.17 0.43
CA SER A 88 15.12 25.40 -0.08
C SER A 88 15.90 26.08 -1.21
N ASP A 89 17.21 25.82 -1.34
CA ASP A 89 17.97 26.36 -2.48
C ASP A 89 17.50 25.71 -3.78
N THR A 90 17.03 26.54 -4.71
CA THR A 90 16.40 26.07 -5.95
C THR A 90 17.39 25.35 -6.86
N THR A 91 18.64 25.79 -6.91
CA THR A 91 19.65 25.21 -7.81
C THR A 91 20.08 23.83 -7.31
N THR A 92 20.39 23.73 -6.02
CA THR A 92 20.71 22.46 -5.35
C THR A 92 19.53 21.50 -5.44
N TYR A 93 18.31 21.95 -5.12
CA TYR A 93 17.12 21.11 -5.24
C TYR A 93 16.95 20.57 -6.67
N GLN A 94 17.12 21.43 -7.68
CA GLN A 94 17.02 21.00 -9.08
C GLN A 94 18.06 19.94 -9.42
N ALA A 95 19.33 20.12 -9.01
CA ALA A 95 20.39 19.15 -9.26
C ALA A 95 20.09 17.80 -8.59
N VAL A 96 19.77 17.81 -7.29
CA VAL A 96 19.40 16.61 -6.51
C VAL A 96 18.19 15.90 -7.12
N SER A 97 17.17 16.67 -7.51
CA SER A 97 15.95 16.13 -8.10
C SER A 97 16.17 15.56 -9.51
N ILE A 98 17.11 16.12 -10.30
CA ILE A 98 17.54 15.52 -11.57
C ILE A 98 18.24 14.19 -11.33
N GLN A 99 19.18 14.15 -10.39
CA GLN A 99 19.90 12.92 -10.04
C GLN A 99 18.94 11.83 -9.58
N GLU A 100 18.01 12.15 -8.68
CA GLU A 100 16.97 11.22 -8.25
C GLU A 100 16.12 10.71 -9.42
N ARG A 101 15.65 11.61 -10.30
CA ARG A 101 14.85 11.21 -11.47
C ARG A 101 15.61 10.28 -12.41
N THR A 102 16.91 10.47 -12.58
CA THR A 102 17.76 9.56 -13.37
C THR A 102 17.75 8.15 -12.76
N ILE A 103 17.93 8.04 -11.44
CA ILE A 103 17.90 6.76 -10.73
C ILE A 103 16.52 6.09 -10.86
N ILE A 104 15.43 6.86 -10.67
CA ILE A 104 14.07 6.35 -10.83
C ILE A 104 13.82 5.86 -12.25
N SER A 105 14.32 6.58 -13.25
CA SER A 105 14.21 6.17 -14.65
C SER A 105 14.91 4.84 -14.87
N SER A 106 16.09 4.63 -14.29
CA SER A 106 16.79 3.33 -14.35
C SER A 106 15.96 2.19 -13.75
N PHE A 107 15.30 2.39 -12.60
CA PHE A 107 14.36 1.38 -12.06
C PHE A 107 13.22 1.07 -13.03
N GLN A 108 12.62 2.08 -13.66
CA GLN A 108 11.57 1.89 -14.65
C GLN A 108 12.05 1.06 -15.85
N GLU A 109 13.28 1.29 -16.31
CA GLU A 109 13.86 0.51 -17.41
C GLU A 109 14.12 -0.95 -17.02
N ILE A 110 14.52 -1.20 -15.77
CA ILE A 110 14.67 -2.56 -15.24
C ILE A 110 13.31 -3.26 -15.20
N GLU A 111 12.26 -2.62 -14.68
CA GLU A 111 10.92 -3.22 -14.61
C GLU A 111 10.33 -3.51 -15.99
N LEU A 112 10.51 -2.62 -16.98
CA LEU A 112 10.08 -2.90 -18.35
C LEU A 112 10.79 -4.14 -18.94
N ARG A 113 12.04 -4.40 -18.56
CA ARG A 113 12.76 -5.62 -18.98
C ARG A 113 12.28 -6.85 -18.24
N ILE A 114 12.03 -6.76 -16.93
CA ILE A 114 11.43 -7.85 -16.15
C ILE A 114 10.07 -8.24 -16.74
N ALA A 115 9.28 -7.27 -17.19
CA ALA A 115 7.99 -7.49 -17.84
C ALA A 115 8.10 -7.98 -19.30
N GLY A 116 9.32 -8.14 -19.85
CA GLY A 116 9.53 -8.57 -21.24
C GLY A 116 9.19 -7.51 -22.30
N LEU A 117 9.02 -6.25 -21.91
CA LEU A 117 8.65 -5.13 -22.80
C LEU A 117 9.88 -4.43 -23.40
N LYS A 118 11.09 -4.72 -22.90
CA LYS A 118 12.38 -4.22 -23.41
C LYS A 118 13.39 -5.36 -23.57
N PRO A 119 14.42 -5.20 -24.41
CA PRO A 119 15.47 -6.22 -24.60
C PRO A 119 16.17 -6.59 -23.28
N VAL A 120 16.54 -7.86 -23.15
CA VAL A 120 17.26 -8.37 -21.98
C VAL A 120 18.65 -7.71 -21.88
N SER A 121 19.04 -7.31 -20.67
CA SER A 121 20.38 -6.78 -20.40
C SER A 121 21.38 -7.90 -20.18
N SER A 122 22.67 -7.59 -20.31
CA SER A 122 23.74 -8.50 -19.94
C SER A 122 23.85 -8.73 -18.43
N GLN A 123 23.33 -7.79 -17.62
CA GLN A 123 23.31 -7.90 -16.16
C GLN A 123 21.96 -8.45 -15.67
N PRO A 124 21.95 -9.26 -14.59
CA PRO A 124 20.71 -9.73 -13.99
C PRO A 124 19.95 -8.56 -13.33
N PRO A 125 18.61 -8.53 -13.38
CA PRO A 125 17.83 -7.41 -12.84
C PRO A 125 18.13 -7.09 -11.37
N LEU A 126 18.40 -8.12 -10.55
CA LEU A 126 18.77 -7.94 -9.14
C LEU A 126 20.03 -7.08 -8.96
N SER A 127 21.09 -7.32 -9.75
CA SER A 127 22.33 -6.54 -9.60
C SER A 127 22.12 -5.09 -10.00
N GLU A 128 21.35 -4.83 -11.05
CA GLU A 128 21.05 -3.48 -11.51
C GLU A 128 20.19 -2.71 -10.49
N TYR A 129 19.25 -3.40 -9.85
CA TYR A 129 18.47 -2.88 -8.73
C TYR A 129 19.38 -2.47 -7.56
N LEU A 130 20.32 -3.33 -7.18
CA LEU A 130 21.28 -3.04 -6.10
C LEU A 130 22.21 -1.86 -6.45
N ASP A 131 22.60 -1.72 -7.72
CA ASP A 131 23.42 -0.58 -8.16
C ASP A 131 22.64 0.74 -8.13
N CYS A 132 21.34 0.72 -8.46
CA CYS A 132 20.48 1.89 -8.28
C CYS A 132 20.28 2.24 -6.79
N ILE A 133 20.17 1.23 -5.92
CA ILE A 133 20.09 1.46 -4.46
C ILE A 133 21.37 2.11 -3.94
N LYS A 134 22.57 1.70 -4.39
CA LYS A 134 23.82 2.36 -4.01
C LYS A 134 23.84 3.84 -4.41
N GLN A 135 23.23 4.18 -5.54
CA GLN A 135 23.11 5.59 -5.96
C GLN A 135 22.14 6.36 -5.04
N LEU A 136 21.04 5.75 -4.60
CA LEU A 136 20.18 6.33 -3.57
C LEU A 136 20.90 6.45 -2.22
N ASP A 137 21.73 5.49 -1.85
CA ASP A 137 22.53 5.53 -0.62
C ASP A 137 23.47 6.74 -0.65
N ALA A 138 24.21 6.93 -1.74
CA ALA A 138 25.08 8.10 -1.92
C ALA A 138 24.29 9.42 -1.87
N LEU A 139 23.12 9.47 -2.50
CA LEU A 139 22.25 10.65 -2.47
C LEU A 139 21.74 10.97 -1.05
N ILE A 140 21.42 9.93 -0.27
CA ILE A 140 20.98 10.06 1.13
C ILE A 140 22.15 10.45 2.04
N GLU A 141 23.35 9.95 1.78
CA GLU A 141 24.55 10.31 2.54
C GLU A 141 24.91 11.79 2.33
N GLU A 142 24.84 12.27 1.08
CA GLU A 142 25.11 13.67 0.74
C GLU A 142 23.98 14.61 1.22
N TYR A 143 22.71 14.19 1.10
CA TYR A 143 21.53 14.97 1.48
C TYR A 143 20.66 14.22 2.50
N PRO A 144 21.08 14.10 3.77
CA PRO A 144 20.42 13.22 4.76
C PRO A 144 18.98 13.60 5.11
N LYS A 145 18.60 14.86 4.85
CA LYS A 145 17.25 15.40 5.04
C LYS A 145 16.39 15.37 3.78
N TYR A 146 16.87 14.83 2.67
CA TYR A 146 16.07 14.69 1.45
C TYR A 146 15.16 13.47 1.55
N ALA A 147 13.89 13.72 1.91
CA ALA A 147 12.94 12.66 2.25
C ALA A 147 12.56 11.78 1.05
N SER A 148 12.54 12.34 -0.16
CA SER A 148 12.14 11.61 -1.37
C SER A 148 13.07 10.44 -1.68
N ALA A 149 14.39 10.62 -1.54
CA ALA A 149 15.36 9.54 -1.78
C ALA A 149 15.18 8.37 -0.81
N ARG A 150 14.89 8.64 0.46
CA ARG A 150 14.59 7.61 1.48
C ARG A 150 13.31 6.85 1.15
N ASN A 151 12.25 7.56 0.78
CA ASN A 151 10.98 6.97 0.36
C ASN A 151 11.16 6.04 -0.87
N ASN A 152 12.01 6.45 -1.83
CA ASN A 152 12.33 5.65 -3.01
C ASN A 152 13.21 4.44 -2.68
N ARG A 153 14.19 4.58 -1.77
CA ARG A 153 15.03 3.46 -1.32
C ARG A 153 14.20 2.39 -0.61
N ALA A 154 13.27 2.81 0.26
CA ALA A 154 12.33 1.90 0.90
C ALA A 154 11.50 1.11 -0.14
N GLN A 155 10.96 1.77 -1.16
CA GLN A 155 10.20 1.13 -2.23
C GLN A 155 11.05 0.13 -3.04
N ALA A 156 12.30 0.48 -3.36
CA ALA A 156 13.22 -0.40 -4.09
C ALA A 156 13.58 -1.65 -3.26
N LEU A 157 13.87 -1.48 -1.97
CA LEU A 157 14.15 -2.60 -1.07
C LEU A 157 12.94 -3.53 -0.93
N ARG A 158 11.73 -2.98 -0.81
CA ARG A 158 10.48 -3.75 -0.82
C ARG A 158 10.29 -4.55 -2.12
N ARG A 159 10.69 -3.99 -3.26
CA ARG A 159 10.66 -4.70 -4.56
C ARG A 159 11.65 -5.86 -4.62
N ILE A 160 12.85 -5.70 -4.05
CA ILE A 160 13.89 -6.74 -4.04
C ILE A 160 13.54 -7.88 -3.10
N TYR A 161 13.17 -7.56 -1.86
CA TYR A 161 13.05 -8.53 -0.77
C TYR A 161 11.60 -8.89 -0.41
N GLY A 162 10.63 -8.23 -1.03
CA GLY A 162 9.21 -8.42 -0.81
C GLY A 162 8.67 -7.64 0.39
N ASP A 163 7.36 -7.40 0.37
CA ASP A 163 6.64 -6.70 1.45
C ASP A 163 6.53 -7.53 2.73
N GLY A 164 6.72 -8.84 2.58
CA GLY A 164 6.67 -9.82 3.66
C GLY A 164 7.84 -9.84 4.62
N ILE A 165 8.87 -9.02 4.39
CA ILE A 165 10.17 -9.12 5.04
C ILE A 165 10.13 -8.96 6.58
N LEU A 166 9.12 -8.28 7.12
CA LEU A 166 8.96 -8.09 8.58
C LEU A 166 8.55 -9.35 9.34
N VAL A 167 8.11 -10.40 8.63
CA VAL A 167 7.64 -11.63 9.27
C VAL A 167 8.38 -12.82 8.71
N ARG A 168 8.81 -13.71 9.60
CA ARG A 168 9.27 -15.04 9.25
C ARG A 168 8.07 -15.99 9.35
N LEU A 169 7.69 -16.58 8.22
CA LEU A 169 6.71 -17.65 8.18
C LEU A 169 7.41 -19.02 8.38
N PRO A 170 6.68 -20.04 8.85
CA PRO A 170 7.18 -21.41 8.90
C PRO A 170 7.46 -21.95 7.48
N ASP A 171 8.42 -22.86 7.36
CA ASP A 171 8.82 -23.48 6.08
C ASP A 171 7.66 -24.24 5.39
N SER A 172 6.61 -24.58 6.15
CA SER A 172 5.40 -25.27 5.67
C SER A 172 4.37 -24.35 5.00
N GLN A 173 4.52 -23.02 5.09
CA GLN A 173 3.58 -22.07 4.49
C GLN A 173 4.22 -21.29 3.34
N SER A 174 3.66 -21.49 2.14
CA SER A 174 3.98 -20.65 0.98
C SER A 174 3.36 -19.27 1.13
N SER A 175 4.15 -18.23 0.87
CA SER A 175 3.63 -16.87 0.72
C SER A 175 2.75 -16.79 -0.54
N GLU A 176 1.54 -16.25 -0.42
CA GLU A 176 0.68 -15.94 -1.58
C GLU A 176 1.21 -14.76 -2.41
N ASP A 177 2.15 -13.99 -1.86
CA ASP A 177 2.70 -12.80 -2.51
C ASP A 177 3.70 -13.15 -3.63
N ALA A 178 3.86 -12.22 -4.57
CA ALA A 178 4.84 -12.34 -5.64
C ALA A 178 6.25 -12.64 -5.09
N ALA A 179 6.97 -13.53 -5.78
CA ALA A 179 8.32 -13.90 -5.38
C ALA A 179 9.25 -12.66 -5.38
N PRO A 180 10.06 -12.48 -4.32
CA PRO A 180 11.06 -11.41 -4.27
C PRO A 180 12.12 -11.61 -5.36
N LEU A 181 12.79 -10.53 -5.77
CA LEU A 181 13.93 -10.61 -6.71
C LEU A 181 15.11 -11.34 -6.08
N ASP A 182 15.29 -11.22 -4.76
CA ASP A 182 16.27 -12.00 -4.00
C ASP A 182 15.58 -12.91 -2.98
N ALA A 183 15.14 -14.08 -3.46
CA ALA A 183 14.59 -15.13 -2.61
C ALA A 183 15.65 -15.86 -1.76
N SER A 184 16.94 -15.63 -2.03
CA SER A 184 18.05 -16.31 -1.36
C SER A 184 18.68 -15.51 -0.21
N ALA A 185 18.18 -14.29 0.04
CA ALA A 185 18.68 -13.41 1.05
C ALA A 185 18.69 -14.06 2.45
N SER A 186 19.82 -13.93 3.16
CA SER A 186 19.96 -14.46 4.52
C SER A 186 19.06 -13.72 5.51
N ASN A 187 18.70 -14.37 6.62
CA ASN A 187 17.91 -13.73 7.68
C ASN A 187 18.58 -12.46 8.25
N SER A 188 19.91 -12.42 8.32
CA SER A 188 20.64 -11.22 8.78
C SER A 188 20.51 -10.06 7.79
N THR A 189 20.60 -10.33 6.49
CA THR A 189 20.33 -9.34 5.42
C THR A 189 18.90 -8.84 5.52
N LEU A 190 17.92 -9.75 5.63
CA LEU A 190 16.51 -9.38 5.72
C LEU A 190 16.21 -8.52 6.94
N LEU A 191 16.84 -8.82 8.10
CA LEU A 191 16.70 -8.02 9.33
C LEU A 191 17.34 -6.63 9.21
N SER A 192 18.49 -6.53 8.53
CA SER A 192 19.14 -5.25 8.26
C SER A 192 18.28 -4.39 7.33
N VAL A 193 17.79 -4.98 6.23
CA VAL A 193 16.94 -4.31 5.25
C VAL A 193 15.61 -3.88 5.86
N SER A 194 14.96 -4.72 6.68
CA SER A 194 13.72 -4.35 7.35
C SER A 194 13.90 -3.13 8.24
N THR A 195 15.04 -3.06 8.95
CA THR A 195 15.43 -1.90 9.75
C THR A 195 15.63 -0.66 8.89
N THR A 196 16.30 -0.79 7.75
CA THR A 196 16.50 0.32 6.80
C THR A 196 15.18 0.85 6.26
N ILE A 197 14.28 -0.02 5.78
CA ILE A 197 12.95 0.37 5.25
C ILE A 197 12.15 1.15 6.30
N LEU A 198 12.03 0.60 7.53
CA LEU A 198 11.27 1.25 8.60
C LEU A 198 11.88 2.58 9.02
N THR A 199 13.21 2.67 9.04
CA THR A 199 13.94 3.90 9.37
C THR A 199 13.74 4.95 8.29
N ASP A 200 13.85 4.59 7.01
CA ASP A 200 13.69 5.50 5.89
C ASP A 200 12.28 6.07 5.82
N LEU A 201 11.25 5.22 5.93
CA LEU A 201 9.85 5.65 5.91
C LEU A 201 9.55 6.56 7.11
N SER A 202 9.98 6.18 8.31
CA SER A 202 9.76 6.99 9.52
C SER A 202 10.50 8.34 9.45
N THR A 203 11.72 8.34 8.90
CA THR A 203 12.51 9.57 8.72
C THR A 203 11.90 10.47 7.67
N ALA A 204 11.49 9.93 6.51
CA ALA A 204 10.82 10.70 5.46
C ALA A 204 9.53 11.34 5.98
N ILE A 205 8.71 10.58 6.72
CA ILE A 205 7.50 11.09 7.37
C ILE A 205 7.86 12.20 8.36
N SER A 206 8.83 11.98 9.25
CA SER A 206 9.24 12.98 10.25
C SER A 206 9.79 14.26 9.63
N LEU A 207 10.47 14.18 8.49
CA LEU A 207 11.04 15.34 7.79
C LEU A 207 9.96 16.19 7.13
N LEU A 208 8.92 15.56 6.56
CA LEU A 208 7.90 16.26 5.77
C LEU A 208 6.62 16.58 6.54
N THR A 209 6.38 15.95 7.69
CA THR A 209 5.21 16.23 8.52
C THR A 209 5.26 17.67 9.02
N PRO A 210 4.24 18.49 8.73
CA PRO A 210 4.21 19.87 9.20
C PRO A 210 4.16 19.93 10.73
N ILE A 211 4.82 20.93 11.32
CA ILE A 211 4.90 21.10 12.79
C ILE A 211 3.51 21.30 13.40
N THR A 212 2.59 21.93 12.67
CA THR A 212 1.21 22.14 13.11
C THR A 212 0.24 21.58 12.08
N PRO A 213 -0.94 21.07 12.50
CA PRO A 213 -1.95 20.54 11.59
C PRO A 213 -2.49 21.56 10.57
N PHE A 214 -2.28 22.86 10.82
CA PHE A 214 -2.75 23.97 9.99
C PHE A 214 -1.66 24.57 9.11
N ALA A 215 -0.41 24.10 9.23
CA ALA A 215 0.66 24.60 8.38
C ALA A 215 0.46 24.15 6.93
N ALA A 216 0.65 25.08 6.00
CA ALA A 216 0.62 24.78 4.58
C ALA A 216 1.80 23.89 4.20
N ILE A 217 1.59 23.02 3.21
CA ILE A 217 2.59 22.11 2.68
C ILE A 217 2.67 22.25 1.16
N SER A 218 3.87 22.15 0.59
CA SER A 218 4.01 22.17 -0.86
C SER A 218 3.43 20.89 -1.48
N PRO A 219 2.96 20.92 -2.74
CA PRO A 219 2.39 19.74 -3.39
C PRO A 219 3.38 18.57 -3.46
N GLN A 220 4.67 18.87 -3.68
CA GLN A 220 5.70 17.84 -3.77
C GLN A 220 5.95 17.18 -2.42
N ALA A 221 6.03 17.95 -1.33
CA ALA A 221 6.16 17.41 0.01
C ALA A 221 4.91 16.60 0.41
N ALA A 222 3.70 17.08 0.10
CA ALA A 222 2.46 16.35 0.33
C ALA A 222 2.43 15.00 -0.43
N LYS A 223 2.87 14.98 -1.69
CA LYS A 223 2.96 13.76 -2.48
C LYS A 223 3.95 12.75 -1.90
N THR A 224 5.15 13.18 -1.52
CA THR A 224 6.13 12.28 -0.92
C THR A 224 5.66 11.78 0.45
N LEU A 225 5.00 12.63 1.25
CA LEU A 225 4.44 12.27 2.55
C LEU A 225 3.29 11.26 2.40
N SER A 226 2.38 11.48 1.44
CA SER A 226 1.29 10.55 1.15
C SER A 226 1.81 9.17 0.74
N GLN A 227 2.86 9.13 -0.08
CA GLN A 227 3.53 7.90 -0.47
C GLN A 227 4.20 7.21 0.73
N ALA A 228 4.96 7.93 1.55
CA ALA A 228 5.66 7.34 2.70
C ALA A 228 4.69 6.72 3.72
N TYR A 229 3.60 7.41 4.03
CA TYR A 229 2.52 6.87 4.86
C TYR A 229 1.87 5.64 4.22
N THR A 230 1.54 5.70 2.93
CA THR A 230 0.92 4.56 2.22
C THR A 230 1.82 3.32 2.23
N GLN A 231 3.12 3.51 1.97
CA GLN A 231 4.10 2.43 2.00
C GLN A 231 4.22 1.80 3.39
N ARG A 232 4.34 2.62 4.44
CA ARG A 232 4.47 2.13 5.82
C ARG A 232 3.19 1.44 6.30
N GLY A 233 2.03 2.01 5.96
CA GLY A 233 0.73 1.41 6.22
C GLY A 233 0.57 0.05 5.55
N ALA A 234 0.95 -0.10 4.28
CA ALA A 234 0.92 -1.38 3.56
C ALA A 234 1.83 -2.42 4.21
N PHE A 235 3.01 -2.00 4.65
CA PHE A 235 3.98 -2.85 5.33
C PHE A 235 3.46 -3.36 6.67
N TYR A 236 2.86 -2.48 7.48
CA TYR A 236 2.22 -2.86 8.75
C TYR A 236 0.97 -3.72 8.54
N HIS A 237 0.14 -3.41 7.53
CA HIS A 237 -1.06 -4.18 7.20
C HIS A 237 -0.72 -5.63 6.84
N LEU A 238 0.28 -5.82 5.96
CA LEU A 238 0.72 -7.15 5.56
C LEU A 238 1.38 -7.91 6.73
N THR A 239 2.13 -7.20 7.57
CA THR A 239 2.72 -7.75 8.80
C THR A 239 1.64 -8.28 9.73
N ALA A 240 0.61 -7.48 10.02
CA ALA A 240 -0.55 -7.92 10.79
C ALA A 240 -1.23 -9.15 10.16
N LYS A 241 -1.41 -9.14 8.83
CA LYS A 241 -2.01 -10.28 8.11
C LYS A 241 -1.23 -11.58 8.34
N ARG A 242 0.10 -11.53 8.30
CA ARG A 242 0.99 -12.68 8.44
C ARG A 242 1.15 -13.15 9.89
N LEU A 243 1.16 -12.23 10.86
CA LEU A 243 1.26 -12.55 12.29
C LEU A 243 0.04 -13.28 12.86
N ARG A 244 -1.07 -13.36 12.12
CA ARG A 244 -2.20 -14.20 12.52
C ARG A 244 -1.90 -15.70 12.48
N SER A 245 -0.83 -16.12 11.80
CA SER A 245 -0.35 -17.49 11.87
C SER A 245 0.35 -17.73 13.22
N HIS A 246 -0.01 -18.81 13.91
CA HIS A 246 0.46 -19.12 15.28
C HIS A 246 1.98 -19.29 15.42
N GLU A 247 2.67 -19.57 14.33
CA GLU A 247 4.12 -19.82 14.29
C GLU A 247 4.89 -18.69 13.57
N ALA A 248 4.22 -17.59 13.23
CA ALA A 248 4.87 -16.45 12.61
C ALA A 248 5.67 -15.64 13.63
N GLU A 249 6.91 -15.32 13.29
CA GLU A 249 7.82 -14.53 14.15
C GLU A 249 8.14 -13.19 13.51
N LEU A 250 8.25 -12.15 14.34
CA LEU A 250 8.71 -10.83 13.89
C LEU A 250 10.19 -10.86 13.53
N ARG A 251 10.51 -10.33 12.34
CA ARG A 251 11.87 -10.06 11.87
C ARG A 251 12.15 -8.56 11.91
N ILE A 252 12.10 -8.01 13.13
CA ILE A 252 12.33 -6.59 13.42
C ILE A 252 13.42 -6.49 14.48
N ASN A 253 14.33 -5.53 14.33
CA ASN A 253 15.37 -5.28 15.31
C ASN A 253 14.78 -4.90 16.67
N GLU A 254 15.24 -5.53 17.76
CA GLU A 254 14.70 -5.37 19.12
C GLU A 254 14.76 -3.93 19.67
N SER A 255 15.64 -3.08 19.13
CA SER A 255 15.72 -1.66 19.51
C SER A 255 14.53 -0.83 19.02
N ARG A 256 13.77 -1.34 18.05
CA ARG A 256 12.61 -0.68 17.47
C ARG A 256 11.36 -0.93 18.30
N LEU A 257 10.47 0.06 18.34
CA LEU A 257 9.17 -0.08 19.03
C LEU A 257 8.32 -1.17 18.41
N GLU A 258 8.38 -1.30 17.07
CA GLU A 258 7.62 -2.29 16.31
C GLU A 258 7.96 -3.75 16.68
N ALA A 259 9.12 -4.01 17.27
CA ALA A 259 9.50 -5.35 17.74
C ALA A 259 8.63 -5.85 18.91
N ARG A 260 7.94 -4.95 19.62
CA ARG A 260 7.07 -5.27 20.76
C ARG A 260 5.59 -5.25 20.41
N TRP A 261 5.27 -4.92 19.17
CA TRP A 261 3.90 -4.81 18.69
C TRP A 261 3.27 -6.19 18.51
N LYS A 262 1.99 -6.28 18.87
CA LYS A 262 1.12 -7.40 18.55
C LYS A 262 0.40 -7.12 17.24
N THR A 263 -0.32 -8.11 16.74
CA THR A 263 -1.15 -7.98 15.53
C THR A 263 -2.04 -6.74 15.56
N ILE A 264 -2.70 -6.46 16.69
CA ILE A 264 -3.60 -5.31 16.83
C ILE A 264 -2.88 -3.98 16.70
N ASP A 265 -1.66 -3.85 17.24
CA ASP A 265 -0.86 -2.63 17.14
C ASP A 265 -0.48 -2.37 15.67
N PHE A 266 -0.09 -3.40 14.93
CA PHE A 266 0.17 -3.29 13.49
C PHE A 266 -1.10 -2.90 12.70
N GLU A 267 -2.27 -3.45 13.05
CA GLU A 267 -3.54 -3.09 12.39
C GLU A 267 -3.92 -1.62 12.65
N GLU A 268 -3.79 -1.15 13.89
CA GLU A 268 -4.05 0.24 14.26
C GLU A 268 -3.09 1.20 13.57
N HIS A 269 -1.78 0.92 13.61
CA HIS A 269 -0.77 1.73 12.95
C HIS A 269 -0.93 1.73 11.43
N ALA A 270 -1.30 0.60 10.82
CA ALA A 270 -1.61 0.54 9.40
C ALA A 270 -2.82 1.40 9.03
N SER A 271 -3.90 1.33 9.82
CA SER A 271 -5.11 2.12 9.60
C SER A 271 -4.82 3.63 9.70
N ASN A 272 -4.07 4.05 10.73
CA ASN A 272 -3.67 5.43 10.91
C ASN A 272 -2.78 5.94 9.76
N ASP A 273 -1.81 5.15 9.32
CA ASP A 273 -0.95 5.50 8.19
C ASP A 273 -1.76 5.61 6.88
N PHE A 274 -2.71 4.72 6.63
CA PHE A 274 -3.57 4.83 5.44
C PHE A 274 -4.47 6.06 5.49
N MET A 275 -5.03 6.40 6.66
CA MET A 275 -5.79 7.64 6.84
C MET A 275 -4.93 8.86 6.52
N LEU A 276 -3.71 8.94 7.06
CA LEU A 276 -2.78 10.04 6.78
C LEU A 276 -2.35 10.06 5.31
N GLY A 277 -2.08 8.91 4.70
CA GLY A 277 -1.82 8.79 3.27
C GLY A 277 -2.97 9.34 2.42
N GLY A 278 -4.21 9.01 2.78
CA GLY A 278 -5.42 9.53 2.15
C GLY A 278 -5.58 11.04 2.33
N ARG A 279 -5.36 11.54 3.55
CA ARG A 279 -5.39 12.97 3.89
C ARG A 279 -4.44 13.80 3.01
N TYR A 280 -3.24 13.26 2.72
CA TYR A 280 -2.26 13.91 1.85
C TYR A 280 -2.47 13.61 0.35
N GLY A 281 -3.60 13.02 -0.04
CA GLY A 281 -4.04 12.89 -1.43
C GLY A 281 -3.73 11.56 -2.11
N ASN A 282 -3.51 10.48 -1.35
CA ASN A 282 -3.38 9.14 -1.93
C ASN A 282 -4.73 8.39 -1.89
N GLU A 283 -5.37 8.24 -3.05
CA GLU A 283 -6.68 7.57 -3.17
C GLU A 283 -6.66 6.08 -2.79
N ILE A 284 -5.54 5.39 -3.06
CA ILE A 284 -5.39 3.99 -2.67
C ILE A 284 -5.36 3.88 -1.14
N ALA A 285 -4.59 4.75 -0.47
CA ALA A 285 -4.55 4.81 0.98
C ALA A 285 -5.91 5.17 1.57
N LYS A 286 -6.65 6.10 0.95
CA LYS A 286 -8.02 6.44 1.36
C LYS A 286 -8.94 5.21 1.32
N ALA A 287 -8.91 4.44 0.23
CA ALA A 287 -9.68 3.20 0.11
C ALA A 287 -9.26 2.15 1.15
N LEU A 288 -7.95 2.02 1.41
CA LEU A 288 -7.42 1.08 2.40
C LEU A 288 -7.72 1.47 3.83
N ALA A 289 -7.77 2.77 4.16
CA ALA A 289 -8.05 3.26 5.50
C ALA A 289 -9.38 2.73 6.03
N VAL A 290 -10.39 2.70 5.15
CA VAL A 290 -11.71 2.10 5.41
C VAL A 290 -11.59 0.61 5.74
N SER A 291 -10.85 -0.14 4.91
CA SER A 291 -10.75 -1.61 5.04
C SER A 291 -9.89 -2.08 6.20
N ALA A 292 -8.89 -1.28 6.59
CA ALA A 292 -7.92 -1.61 7.63
C ALA A 292 -8.36 -1.16 9.03
N ASN A 293 -9.43 -0.36 9.15
CA ASN A 293 -9.90 0.17 10.41
C ASN A 293 -10.49 -0.94 11.32
N PRO A 294 -9.85 -1.25 12.47
CA PRO A 294 -10.29 -2.33 13.36
C PRO A 294 -11.69 -2.09 13.94
N THR A 295 -11.99 -0.83 14.29
CA THR A 295 -13.30 -0.43 14.82
C THR A 295 -14.39 -0.63 13.77
N ALA A 296 -14.15 -0.17 12.54
CA ALA A 296 -15.08 -0.36 11.43
C ALA A 296 -15.35 -1.84 11.15
N LYS A 297 -14.31 -2.69 11.25
CA LYS A 297 -14.43 -4.14 11.08
C LYS A 297 -15.29 -4.77 12.17
N LEU A 298 -15.03 -4.46 13.44
CA LEU A 298 -15.81 -4.96 14.57
C LEU A 298 -17.27 -4.50 14.51
N CYS A 299 -17.52 -3.22 14.23
CA CYS A 299 -18.89 -2.70 14.04
C CYS A 299 -19.59 -3.43 12.88
N GLY A 300 -18.91 -3.63 11.76
CA GLY A 300 -19.46 -4.38 10.62
C GLY A 300 -19.74 -5.85 10.95
N GLU A 301 -18.90 -6.52 11.75
CA GLU A 301 -19.11 -7.89 12.20
C GLU A 301 -20.28 -8.01 13.18
N MET A 302 -20.38 -7.11 14.16
CA MET A 302 -21.51 -7.06 15.09
C MET A 302 -22.83 -6.80 14.37
N VAL A 303 -22.87 -5.85 13.43
CA VAL A 303 -24.07 -5.58 12.62
C VAL A 303 -24.43 -6.79 11.77
N ARG A 304 -23.47 -7.42 11.09
CA ARG A 304 -23.72 -8.65 10.31
C ARG A 304 -24.26 -9.79 11.17
N GLU A 305 -23.73 -9.96 12.38
CA GLU A 305 -24.18 -11.00 13.31
C GLU A 305 -25.58 -10.69 13.87
N ALA A 306 -25.85 -9.43 14.25
CA ALA A 306 -27.17 -9.00 14.68
C ALA A 306 -28.21 -9.21 13.57
N MET A 307 -27.90 -8.79 12.34
CA MET A 307 -28.78 -9.04 11.18
C MET A 307 -29.01 -10.54 10.97
N ARG A 308 -27.96 -11.38 11.00
CA ARG A 308 -28.08 -12.83 10.85
C ARG A 308 -29.00 -13.45 11.90
N LYS A 309 -28.93 -12.97 13.15
CA LYS A 309 -29.82 -13.43 14.25
C LYS A 309 -31.26 -13.01 14.03
N GLU A 310 -31.52 -11.77 13.59
CA GLU A 310 -32.87 -11.33 13.23
C GLU A 310 -33.47 -12.17 12.09
N TYR A 311 -32.67 -12.53 11.08
CA TYR A 311 -33.11 -13.43 10.00
C TYR A 311 -33.37 -14.87 10.46
N ALA A 312 -32.60 -15.37 11.43
CA ALA A 312 -32.76 -16.72 11.98
C ALA A 312 -33.87 -16.82 13.04
N GLY A 313 -34.28 -15.69 13.64
CA GLY A 313 -35.36 -15.60 14.62
C GLY A 313 -36.73 -15.23 14.04
N ALA A 314 -36.81 -14.97 12.72
CA ALA A 314 -38.04 -14.63 12.01
C ALA A 314 -38.76 -15.84 11.38
N THR A 315 -38.50 -17.07 11.85
CA THR A 315 -39.26 -18.29 11.48
C THR A 315 -40.22 -18.73 12.57
#